data_AF-A0A3R8RCW1-F1
#
_entry.id   AF-A0A3R8RCW1-F1
#
_cell.length_a   1.000
_cell.length_b   1.000
_cell.length_c   1.000
_cell.angle_alpha   90.00
_cell.angle_beta   90.00
_cell.angle_gamma   90.00
#
_symmetry.space_group_name_H-M   'P 1'
#
loop_
_entity.id
_entity.type
_entity.pdbx_description
1 polymer ?
#
loop_
_entity_poly.entity_id
_entity_poly.type
_entity_poly.pdbx_seq_one_letter_code
_entity_poly.pdbx_strand_id
1 'polypeptide(L)'
;MDKDVRQELQSLPKTLAEDVARNLVMVARLIDEDPEGAYGYSKVALRLASRVAAVREAAGFAAYANQKYSEALAEFRAARRMTGGVELWPVMADCERGLGRPEKALDMAGAPEVHKLDKAGQVEMRLVAAGARRDMDQLDAAIVTLQSSELASNSIQPWTARLRYAYADALLAVGREDEAREWFAKAVEADRDGSTDASDRLAEMDGVEFVDALDEHEGEGDSADAKAVDVELDVDTDAEASEVPGAKAPEAEADDSADDDLVDDEGDTERDEQRDKD
;
A
#
# COMPACT_ATOMS: atom_id res chain seq x y z
N MET A 1 2.70 -24.76 -0.69
CA MET A 1 2.72 -24.54 -2.16
C MET A 1 1.41 -25.01 -2.74
N ASP A 2 0.75 -24.08 -3.43
CA ASP A 2 -0.58 -24.24 -4.00
C ASP A 2 -0.68 -25.41 -5.02
N LYS A 3 -1.89 -25.83 -5.36
CA LYS A 3 -2.17 -26.85 -6.38
C LYS A 3 -1.93 -26.34 -7.79
N ASP A 4 -2.31 -25.11 -8.09
CA ASP A 4 -2.32 -24.55 -9.44
C ASP A 4 -0.90 -24.10 -9.81
N VAL A 5 -0.17 -23.49 -8.86
CA VAL A 5 1.30 -23.30 -8.95
C VAL A 5 2.03 -24.62 -9.22
N ARG A 6 1.62 -25.72 -8.56
CA ARG A 6 2.21 -27.05 -8.82
C ARG A 6 1.88 -27.56 -10.23
N GLN A 7 0.71 -27.22 -10.78
CA GLN A 7 0.32 -27.61 -12.13
C GLN A 7 1.14 -26.85 -13.19
N GLU A 8 1.35 -25.54 -13.03
CA GLU A 8 2.20 -24.77 -13.97
C GLU A 8 3.63 -25.31 -14.05
N LEU A 9 4.20 -25.71 -12.90
CA LEU A 9 5.56 -26.28 -12.84
C LEU A 9 5.68 -27.66 -13.51
N GLN A 10 4.58 -28.35 -13.85
CA GLN A 10 4.64 -29.66 -14.55
C GLN A 10 5.16 -29.54 -15.98
N SER A 11 5.17 -28.33 -16.56
CA SER A 11 5.77 -28.06 -17.87
C SER A 11 7.30 -28.05 -17.86
N LEU A 12 7.92 -28.00 -16.68
CA LEU A 12 9.37 -27.98 -16.51
C LEU A 12 9.96 -29.39 -16.34
N PRO A 13 11.24 -29.62 -16.72
CA PRO A 13 11.96 -30.82 -16.34
C PRO A 13 11.94 -31.03 -14.82
N LYS A 14 11.73 -32.27 -14.35
CA LYS A 14 11.47 -32.59 -12.94
C LYS A 14 12.45 -31.92 -11.95
N THR A 15 13.76 -31.96 -12.22
CA THR A 15 14.77 -31.34 -11.35
C THR A 15 14.62 -29.83 -11.28
N LEU A 16 14.41 -29.17 -12.42
CA LEU A 16 14.16 -27.73 -12.50
C LEU A 16 12.85 -27.35 -11.80
N ALA A 17 11.80 -28.15 -11.94
CA ALA A 17 10.53 -27.97 -11.24
C ALA A 17 10.71 -28.04 -9.71
N GLU A 18 11.51 -28.99 -9.21
CA GLU A 18 11.83 -29.12 -7.79
C GLU A 18 12.65 -27.93 -7.26
N ASP A 19 13.66 -27.47 -8.00
CA ASP A 19 14.48 -26.32 -7.61
C ASP A 19 13.67 -25.02 -7.61
N VAL A 20 12.85 -24.78 -8.63
CA VAL A 20 11.93 -23.62 -8.68
C VAL A 20 10.91 -23.69 -7.52
N ALA A 21 10.30 -24.85 -7.28
CA ALA A 21 9.34 -25.03 -6.19
C ALA A 21 9.94 -24.73 -4.81
N ARG A 22 11.22 -25.11 -4.57
CA ARG A 22 11.92 -24.76 -3.32
C ARG A 22 12.07 -23.26 -3.15
N ASN A 23 12.47 -22.54 -4.21
CA ASN A 23 12.59 -21.08 -4.17
C ASN A 23 11.23 -20.43 -3.91
N LEU A 24 10.16 -20.84 -4.60
CA LEU A 24 8.80 -20.31 -4.37
C LEU A 24 8.27 -20.58 -2.96
N VAL A 25 8.61 -21.73 -2.36
CA VAL A 25 8.29 -22.02 -0.95
C VAL A 25 9.06 -21.11 0.01
N MET A 26 10.29 -20.71 -0.31
CA MET A 26 11.02 -19.74 0.50
C MET A 26 10.46 -18.32 0.36
N VAL A 27 10.07 -17.90 -0.85
CA VAL A 27 9.35 -16.61 -1.06
C VAL A 27 8.12 -16.54 -0.16
N ALA A 28 7.23 -17.54 -0.24
CA ALA A 28 5.99 -17.57 0.53
C ALA A 28 6.15 -17.80 2.05
N ARG A 29 7.37 -18.04 2.54
CA ARG A 29 7.68 -18.14 3.98
C ARG A 29 8.31 -16.88 4.54
N LEU A 30 9.08 -16.18 3.72
CA LEU A 30 9.87 -15.03 4.15
C LEU A 30 9.22 -13.71 3.79
N ILE A 31 8.19 -13.67 2.93
CA ILE A 31 7.64 -12.41 2.42
C ILE A 31 7.18 -11.42 3.50
N ASP A 32 6.71 -11.92 4.65
CA ASP A 32 6.25 -11.10 5.78
C ASP A 32 7.34 -10.87 6.85
N GLU A 33 8.28 -11.81 7.04
CA GLU A 33 9.32 -11.77 8.08
C GLU A 33 10.69 -11.24 7.61
N ASP A 34 11.08 -11.56 6.37
CA ASP A 34 12.32 -11.17 5.68
C ASP A 34 12.02 -10.91 4.18
N PRO A 35 11.42 -9.75 3.85
CA PRO A 35 11.09 -9.41 2.47
C PRO A 35 12.32 -9.41 1.55
N GLU A 36 13.50 -9.01 2.03
CA GLU A 36 14.71 -8.96 1.21
C GLU A 36 15.20 -10.37 0.84
N GLY A 37 15.20 -11.31 1.80
CA GLY A 37 15.45 -12.72 1.56
C GLY A 37 14.43 -13.33 0.59
N ALA A 38 13.14 -13.04 0.78
CA ALA A 38 12.08 -13.46 -0.15
C ALA A 38 12.34 -12.95 -1.58
N TYR A 39 12.73 -11.68 -1.74
CA TYR A 39 13.15 -11.09 -3.01
C TYR A 39 14.38 -11.81 -3.59
N GLY A 40 15.38 -12.14 -2.78
CA GLY A 40 16.53 -12.95 -3.20
C GLY A 40 16.14 -14.29 -3.82
N TYR A 41 15.27 -15.06 -3.16
CA TYR A 41 14.75 -16.33 -3.68
C TYR A 41 13.89 -16.15 -4.94
N SER A 42 13.10 -15.08 -5.02
CA SER A 42 12.25 -14.81 -6.19
C SER A 42 13.09 -14.54 -7.44
N LYS A 43 14.21 -13.78 -7.32
CA LYS A 43 15.14 -13.56 -8.44
C LYS A 43 15.84 -14.83 -8.90
N VAL A 44 16.09 -15.80 -8.01
CA VAL A 44 16.60 -17.13 -8.39
C VAL A 44 15.54 -17.91 -9.15
N ALA A 45 14.29 -17.98 -8.65
CA ALA A 45 13.19 -18.63 -9.36
C ALA A 45 12.96 -18.03 -10.75
N LEU A 46 12.97 -16.70 -10.87
CA LEU A 46 12.79 -15.98 -12.12
C LEU A 46 13.90 -16.28 -13.14
N ARG A 47 15.17 -16.36 -12.72
CA ARG A 47 16.29 -16.79 -13.58
C ARG A 47 16.12 -18.23 -14.09
N LEU A 48 15.55 -19.12 -13.28
CA LEU A 48 15.34 -20.53 -13.62
C LEU A 48 14.12 -20.75 -14.54
N ALA A 49 13.03 -20.00 -14.35
CA ALA A 49 11.74 -20.29 -14.97
C ALA A 49 10.86 -19.06 -15.29
N SER A 50 11.44 -17.99 -15.86
CA SER A 50 10.72 -16.77 -16.30
C SER A 50 9.60 -16.95 -17.34
N ARG A 51 9.29 -18.17 -17.76
CA ARG A 51 8.14 -18.51 -18.63
C ARG A 51 6.96 -19.15 -17.88
N VAL A 52 7.06 -19.28 -16.57
CA VAL A 52 5.99 -19.75 -15.67
C VAL A 52 5.32 -18.53 -15.06
N ALA A 53 3.99 -18.44 -15.08
CA ALA A 53 3.27 -17.27 -14.60
C ALA A 53 3.39 -17.13 -13.08
N ALA A 54 3.16 -18.21 -12.34
CA ALA A 54 3.31 -18.25 -10.88
C ALA A 54 4.72 -17.83 -10.38
N VAL A 55 5.77 -18.02 -11.19
CA VAL A 55 7.13 -17.56 -10.87
C VAL A 55 7.24 -16.04 -10.99
N ARG A 56 6.56 -15.44 -11.98
CA ARG A 56 6.48 -13.98 -12.14
C ARG A 56 5.60 -13.35 -11.09
N GLU A 57 4.48 -13.98 -10.73
CA GLU A 57 3.62 -13.50 -9.64
C GLU A 57 4.38 -13.47 -8.31
N ALA A 58 5.10 -14.55 -7.96
CA ALA A 58 5.95 -14.58 -6.78
C ALA A 58 7.10 -13.56 -6.82
N ALA A 59 7.69 -13.30 -7.99
CA ALA A 59 8.67 -12.23 -8.16
C ALA A 59 8.06 -10.84 -7.99
N GLY A 60 6.85 -10.63 -8.53
CA GLY A 60 6.07 -9.41 -8.40
C GLY A 60 5.71 -9.11 -6.94
N PHE A 61 5.17 -10.08 -6.21
CA PHE A 61 4.85 -9.92 -4.78
C PHE A 61 6.08 -9.71 -3.91
N ALA A 62 7.19 -10.42 -4.16
CA ALA A 62 8.42 -10.19 -3.43
C ALA A 62 9.04 -8.82 -3.71
N ALA A 63 8.98 -8.33 -4.96
CA ALA A 63 9.37 -6.97 -5.31
C ALA A 63 8.44 -5.92 -4.67
N TYR A 64 7.13 -6.20 -4.63
CA TYR A 64 6.12 -5.35 -4.01
C TYR A 64 6.36 -5.18 -2.50
N ALA A 65 6.61 -6.27 -1.78
CA ALA A 65 6.96 -6.24 -0.35
C ALA A 65 8.27 -5.47 -0.06
N ASN A 66 9.14 -5.32 -1.07
CA ASN A 66 10.36 -4.52 -1.02
C ASN A 66 10.15 -3.07 -1.53
N GLN A 67 8.91 -2.63 -1.76
CA GLN A 67 8.55 -1.33 -2.35
C GLN A 67 9.18 -1.06 -3.73
N LYS A 68 9.61 -2.11 -4.44
CA LYS A 68 10.20 -2.05 -5.79
C LYS A 68 9.08 -2.00 -6.84
N TYR A 69 8.18 -1.02 -6.73
CA TYR A 69 6.90 -0.97 -7.44
C TYR A 69 7.03 -1.05 -8.97
N SER A 70 8.05 -0.43 -9.57
CA SER A 70 8.31 -0.53 -11.01
C SER A 70 8.63 -1.96 -11.47
N GLU A 71 9.43 -2.69 -10.68
CA GLU A 71 9.75 -4.10 -10.97
C GLU A 71 8.52 -5.00 -10.72
N ALA A 72 7.82 -4.79 -9.60
CA ALA A 72 6.61 -5.53 -9.26
C ALA A 72 5.55 -5.42 -10.37
N LEU A 73 5.28 -4.19 -10.81
CA LEU A 73 4.34 -3.89 -11.89
C LEU A 73 4.75 -4.49 -13.23
N ALA A 74 6.05 -4.54 -13.55
CA ALA A 74 6.55 -5.20 -14.75
C ALA A 74 6.29 -6.72 -14.74
N GLU A 75 6.51 -7.36 -13.59
CA GLU A 75 6.28 -8.80 -13.41
C GLU A 75 4.79 -9.15 -13.35
N PHE A 76 3.95 -8.39 -12.65
CA PHE A 76 2.49 -8.57 -12.66
C PHE A 76 1.89 -8.38 -14.06
N ARG A 77 2.35 -7.37 -14.83
CA ARG A 77 1.98 -7.19 -16.24
C ARG A 77 2.41 -8.38 -17.11
N ALA A 78 3.56 -9.00 -16.81
CA ALA A 78 4.03 -10.17 -17.53
C ALA A 78 3.24 -11.45 -17.17
N ALA A 79 2.94 -11.68 -15.89
CA ALA A 79 2.05 -12.75 -15.44
C ALA A 79 0.66 -12.63 -16.08
N ARG A 80 0.04 -11.43 -16.02
CA ARG A 80 -1.25 -11.14 -16.67
C ARG A 80 -1.26 -11.44 -18.17
N ARG A 81 -0.17 -11.15 -18.90
CA ARG A 81 -0.06 -11.52 -20.33
C ARG A 81 0.04 -13.03 -20.57
N MET A 82 0.48 -13.82 -19.58
CA MET A 82 0.57 -15.28 -19.68
C MET A 82 -0.76 -15.96 -19.31
N THR A 83 -1.46 -15.48 -18.28
CA THR A 83 -2.69 -16.10 -17.76
C THR A 83 -3.98 -15.52 -18.35
N GLY A 84 -3.95 -14.25 -18.79
CA GLY A 84 -5.15 -13.48 -19.13
C GLY A 84 -6.02 -13.07 -17.93
N GLY A 85 -5.59 -13.38 -16.70
CA GLY A 85 -6.33 -13.13 -15.47
C GLY A 85 -6.46 -11.65 -15.11
N VAL A 86 -7.39 -11.36 -14.19
CA VAL A 86 -7.57 -10.01 -13.62
C VAL A 86 -7.20 -9.91 -12.15
N GLU A 87 -6.92 -11.01 -11.45
CA GLU A 87 -6.76 -10.99 -9.98
C GLU A 87 -5.63 -10.07 -9.48
N LEU A 88 -4.60 -9.84 -10.30
CA LEU A 88 -3.50 -8.91 -10.00
C LEU A 88 -3.84 -7.43 -10.27
N TRP A 89 -5.04 -7.12 -10.76
CA TRP A 89 -5.43 -5.75 -11.14
C TRP A 89 -5.38 -4.75 -9.98
N PRO A 90 -5.85 -5.08 -8.75
CA PRO A 90 -5.75 -4.17 -7.61
C PRO A 90 -4.29 -3.88 -7.22
N VAL A 91 -3.44 -4.91 -7.10
CA VAL A 91 -2.01 -4.72 -6.73
C VAL A 91 -1.23 -4.00 -7.83
N MET A 92 -1.60 -4.18 -9.10
CA MET A 92 -1.05 -3.37 -10.21
C MET A 92 -1.42 -1.88 -10.10
N ALA A 93 -2.66 -1.57 -9.71
CA ALA A 93 -3.06 -0.19 -9.45
C ALA A 93 -2.36 0.40 -8.21
N ASP A 94 -2.15 -0.43 -7.17
CA ASP A 94 -1.42 -0.03 -5.96
C ASP A 94 0.07 0.23 -6.25
N CYS A 95 0.67 -0.51 -7.19
CA CYS A 95 2.01 -0.19 -7.70
C CYS A 95 2.08 1.17 -8.40
N GLU A 96 1.04 1.60 -9.14
CA GLU A 96 1.04 2.94 -9.76
C GLU A 96 0.90 4.04 -8.68
N ARG A 97 0.14 3.82 -7.60
CA ARG A 97 0.17 4.71 -6.40
C ARG A 97 1.58 4.79 -5.80
N GLY A 98 2.22 3.64 -5.56
CA GLY A 98 3.59 3.57 -5.05
C GLY A 98 4.65 4.20 -5.95
N LEU A 99 4.33 4.44 -7.23
CA LEU A 99 5.13 5.21 -8.19
C LEU A 99 4.74 6.70 -8.27
N GLY A 100 3.91 7.19 -7.34
CA GLY A 100 3.44 8.58 -7.30
C GLY A 100 2.40 8.92 -8.37
N ARG A 101 1.58 7.95 -8.82
CA ARG A 101 0.57 8.13 -9.87
C ARG A 101 -0.84 7.74 -9.40
N PRO A 102 -1.38 8.38 -8.36
CA PRO A 102 -2.70 8.04 -7.80
C PRO A 102 -3.85 8.19 -8.81
N GLU A 103 -3.77 9.14 -9.73
CA GLU A 103 -4.74 9.30 -10.84
C GLU A 103 -4.81 8.02 -11.67
N LYS A 104 -3.66 7.38 -11.93
CA LYS A 104 -3.60 6.15 -12.73
C LYS A 104 -4.26 4.97 -12.02
N ALA A 105 -4.18 4.92 -10.69
CA ALA A 105 -4.90 3.93 -9.91
C ALA A 105 -6.43 4.16 -9.93
N LEU A 106 -6.88 5.42 -10.01
CA LEU A 106 -8.31 5.73 -10.21
C LEU A 106 -8.80 5.36 -11.62
N ASP A 107 -8.02 5.63 -12.67
CA ASP A 107 -8.32 5.14 -14.03
C ASP A 107 -8.53 3.62 -14.03
N MET A 108 -7.63 2.89 -13.37
CA MET A 108 -7.70 1.43 -13.24
C MET A 108 -8.90 0.97 -12.40
N ALA A 109 -9.31 1.73 -11.39
CA ALA A 109 -10.52 1.46 -10.61
C ALA A 109 -11.82 1.68 -11.41
N GLY A 110 -11.78 2.53 -12.44
CA GLY A 110 -12.89 2.74 -13.40
C GLY A 110 -12.91 1.75 -14.57
N ALA A 111 -11.92 0.86 -14.69
CA ALA A 111 -11.75 0.01 -15.88
C ALA A 111 -12.69 -1.20 -15.91
N PRO A 112 -13.09 -1.71 -17.11
CA PRO A 112 -13.95 -2.88 -17.26
C PRO A 112 -13.42 -4.16 -16.61
N GLU A 113 -12.10 -4.28 -16.39
CA GLU A 113 -11.45 -5.33 -15.62
C GLU A 113 -12.04 -5.51 -14.22
N VAL A 114 -12.45 -4.43 -13.55
CA VAL A 114 -12.97 -4.47 -12.18
C VAL A 114 -14.27 -5.28 -12.08
N HIS A 115 -15.07 -5.32 -13.15
CA HIS A 115 -16.28 -6.15 -13.22
C HIS A 115 -16.01 -7.65 -13.37
N LYS A 116 -14.77 -8.05 -13.67
CA LYS A 116 -14.34 -9.45 -13.80
C LYS A 116 -13.72 -10.00 -12.51
N LEU A 117 -13.31 -9.12 -11.60
CA LEU A 117 -12.81 -9.49 -10.28
C LEU A 117 -13.90 -10.16 -9.45
N ASP A 118 -13.50 -11.08 -8.59
CA ASP A 118 -14.35 -11.66 -7.56
C ASP A 118 -14.72 -10.60 -6.49
N LYS A 119 -15.47 -11.00 -5.45
CA LYS A 119 -15.87 -10.07 -4.39
C LYS A 119 -14.68 -9.55 -3.58
N ALA A 120 -13.65 -10.37 -3.35
CA ALA A 120 -12.44 -9.93 -2.67
C ALA A 120 -11.70 -8.87 -3.50
N GLY A 121 -11.38 -9.16 -4.76
CA GLY A 121 -10.69 -8.24 -5.66
C GLY A 121 -11.44 -6.92 -5.88
N GLN A 122 -12.78 -6.93 -5.89
CA GLN A 122 -13.58 -5.69 -5.91
C GLN A 122 -13.43 -4.85 -4.63
N VAL A 123 -13.23 -5.47 -3.47
CA VAL A 123 -12.94 -4.75 -2.22
C VAL A 123 -11.49 -4.26 -2.20
N GLU A 124 -10.54 -5.06 -2.69
CA GLU A 124 -9.14 -4.62 -2.86
C GLU A 124 -9.06 -3.37 -3.75
N MET A 125 -9.69 -3.40 -4.92
CA MET A 125 -9.70 -2.27 -5.84
C MET A 125 -10.33 -1.02 -5.22
N ARG A 126 -11.36 -1.19 -4.37
CA ARG A 126 -11.98 -0.09 -3.60
C ARG A 126 -11.01 0.50 -2.57
N LEU A 127 -10.26 -0.33 -1.87
CA LEU A 127 -9.26 0.11 -0.88
C LEU A 127 -8.11 0.87 -1.55
N VAL A 128 -7.59 0.34 -2.66
CA VAL A 128 -6.57 1.02 -3.48
C VAL A 128 -7.08 2.36 -4.02
N ALA A 129 -8.32 2.41 -4.52
CA ALA A 129 -8.92 3.66 -5.01
C ALA A 129 -9.15 4.70 -3.90
N ALA A 130 -9.53 4.28 -2.70
CA ALA A 130 -9.63 5.18 -1.55
C ALA A 130 -8.25 5.70 -1.11
N GLY A 131 -7.23 4.85 -1.12
CA GLY A 131 -5.84 5.24 -0.90
C GLY A 131 -5.38 6.29 -1.92
N ALA A 132 -5.60 6.05 -3.22
CA ALA A 132 -5.27 7.02 -4.28
C ALA A 132 -5.93 8.39 -4.07
N ARG A 133 -7.18 8.40 -3.57
CA ARG A 133 -7.86 9.66 -3.22
C ARG A 133 -7.20 10.38 -2.05
N ARG A 134 -6.77 9.64 -1.02
CA ARG A 134 -6.01 10.21 0.12
C ARG A 134 -4.66 10.77 -0.34
N ASP A 135 -3.95 10.07 -1.23
CA ASP A 135 -2.68 10.53 -1.80
C ASP A 135 -2.82 11.86 -2.56
N MET A 136 -4.03 12.21 -3.01
CA MET A 136 -4.40 13.48 -3.66
C MET A 136 -5.17 14.46 -2.74
N ASP A 137 -5.16 14.25 -1.42
CA ASP A 137 -5.89 15.06 -0.41
C ASP A 137 -7.43 15.08 -0.58
N GLN A 138 -8.00 14.12 -1.32
CA GLN A 138 -9.45 14.01 -1.58
C GLN A 138 -10.17 13.18 -0.50
N LEU A 139 -9.97 13.53 0.78
CA LEU A 139 -10.39 12.72 1.94
C LEU A 139 -11.90 12.38 1.95
N ASP A 140 -12.78 13.36 1.72
CA ASP A 140 -14.24 13.12 1.63
C ASP A 140 -14.60 12.11 0.54
N ALA A 141 -13.92 12.17 -0.61
CA ALA A 141 -14.14 11.24 -1.70
C ALA A 141 -13.57 9.85 -1.41
N ALA A 142 -12.51 9.74 -0.58
CA ALA A 142 -12.01 8.46 -0.08
C ALA A 142 -13.06 7.78 0.83
N ILE A 143 -13.66 8.54 1.76
CA ILE A 143 -14.78 8.07 2.61
C ILE A 143 -15.94 7.54 1.75
N VAL A 144 -16.40 8.32 0.76
CA VAL A 144 -17.47 7.90 -0.17
C VAL A 144 -17.08 6.67 -0.99
N THR A 145 -15.81 6.54 -1.38
CA THR A 145 -15.31 5.38 -2.14
C THR A 145 -15.39 4.08 -1.31
N LEU A 146 -15.07 4.16 -0.01
CA LEU A 146 -15.10 3.03 0.92
C LEU A 146 -16.51 2.59 1.32
N GLN A 147 -17.51 3.46 1.21
CA GLN A 147 -18.91 3.11 1.52
C GLN A 147 -19.44 2.06 0.54
N SER A 148 -19.75 0.87 1.07
CA SER A 148 -20.32 -0.24 0.29
C SER A 148 -21.15 -1.20 1.13
N SER A 149 -21.85 -2.12 0.46
CA SER A 149 -22.57 -3.23 1.10
C SER A 149 -21.66 -4.14 1.93
N GLU A 150 -20.37 -4.23 1.58
CA GLU A 150 -19.38 -5.04 2.29
C GLU A 150 -18.93 -4.38 3.60
N LEU A 151 -18.79 -3.05 3.62
CA LEU A 151 -18.46 -2.29 4.83
C LEU A 151 -19.55 -2.46 5.91
N ALA A 152 -20.82 -2.42 5.48
CA ALA A 152 -21.99 -2.62 6.35
C ALA A 152 -22.35 -4.09 6.65
N SER A 153 -21.53 -5.06 6.18
CA SER A 153 -21.79 -6.49 6.38
C SER A 153 -21.47 -6.94 7.81
N ASN A 154 -22.36 -7.74 8.39
CA ASN A 154 -22.12 -8.48 9.64
C ASN A 154 -21.31 -9.78 9.43
N SER A 155 -21.16 -10.25 8.18
CA SER A 155 -20.33 -11.41 7.87
C SER A 155 -18.87 -10.99 7.84
N ILE A 156 -18.06 -11.58 8.74
CA ILE A 156 -16.61 -11.42 8.74
C ILE A 156 -16.01 -12.21 7.59
N GLN A 157 -15.33 -11.50 6.70
CA GLN A 157 -14.60 -11.97 5.52
C GLN A 157 -13.13 -11.53 5.65
N PRO A 158 -12.18 -12.11 4.90
CA PRO A 158 -10.75 -11.78 5.04
C PRO A 158 -10.40 -10.28 4.90
N TRP A 159 -11.18 -9.53 4.12
CA TRP A 159 -11.00 -8.09 3.93
C TRP A 159 -11.68 -7.20 4.99
N THR A 160 -12.47 -7.78 5.92
CA THR A 160 -13.39 -6.99 6.76
C THR A 160 -12.67 -6.09 7.75
N ALA A 161 -11.61 -6.57 8.41
CA ALA A 161 -10.81 -5.76 9.34
C ALA A 161 -10.20 -4.54 8.63
N ARG A 162 -9.40 -4.77 7.57
CA ARG A 162 -8.76 -3.71 6.78
C ARG A 162 -9.76 -2.75 6.11
N LEU A 163 -10.92 -3.22 5.66
CA LEU A 163 -11.96 -2.34 5.10
C LEU A 163 -12.56 -1.40 6.14
N ARG A 164 -12.82 -1.89 7.35
CA ARG A 164 -13.33 -1.08 8.47
C ARG A 164 -12.27 -0.12 9.00
N TYR A 165 -11.02 -0.60 9.13
CA TYR A 165 -9.86 0.20 9.50
C TYR A 165 -9.66 1.38 8.53
N ALA A 166 -9.60 1.13 7.22
CA ALA A 166 -9.41 2.19 6.23
C ALA A 166 -10.55 3.22 6.24
N TYR A 167 -11.78 2.81 6.58
CA TYR A 167 -12.90 3.72 6.74
C TYR A 167 -12.79 4.55 8.04
N ALA A 168 -12.35 3.93 9.14
CA ALA A 168 -12.11 4.62 10.41
C ALA A 168 -11.00 5.67 10.29
N ASP A 169 -9.86 5.32 9.66
CA ASP A 169 -8.75 6.26 9.47
C ASP A 169 -9.10 7.40 8.48
N ALA A 170 -9.91 7.12 7.46
CA ALA A 170 -10.44 8.16 6.56
C ALA A 170 -11.41 9.12 7.28
N LEU A 171 -12.23 8.63 8.21
CA LEU A 171 -13.09 9.46 9.07
C LEU A 171 -12.26 10.31 10.04
N LEU A 172 -11.22 9.73 10.64
CA LEU A 172 -10.33 10.43 11.57
C LEU A 172 -9.58 11.57 10.87
N ALA A 173 -9.10 11.34 9.64
CA ALA A 173 -8.40 12.34 8.84
C ALA A 173 -9.24 13.59 8.52
N VAL A 174 -10.58 13.52 8.57
CA VAL A 174 -11.49 14.68 8.41
C VAL A 174 -12.09 15.17 9.74
N GLY A 175 -11.55 14.73 10.89
CA GLY A 175 -11.99 15.15 12.22
C GLY A 175 -13.32 14.54 12.69
N ARG A 176 -13.80 13.45 12.06
CA ARG A 176 -15.02 12.73 12.48
C ARG A 176 -14.69 11.68 13.55
N GLU A 177 -14.07 12.13 14.64
CA GLU A 177 -13.49 11.30 15.70
C GLU A 177 -14.47 10.28 16.30
N ASP A 178 -15.70 10.69 16.62
CA ASP A 178 -16.69 9.78 17.24
C ASP A 178 -17.08 8.62 16.30
N GLU A 179 -17.25 8.90 15.01
CA GLU A 179 -17.50 7.85 14.03
C GLU A 179 -16.25 7.00 13.78
N ALA A 180 -15.06 7.61 13.71
CA ALA A 180 -13.81 6.88 13.58
C ALA A 180 -13.61 5.88 14.73
N ARG A 181 -13.85 6.30 15.98
CA ARG A 181 -13.80 5.45 17.18
C ARG A 181 -14.73 4.24 17.05
N GLU A 182 -15.98 4.45 16.63
CA GLU A 182 -16.92 3.35 16.38
C GLU A 182 -16.42 2.37 15.30
N TRP A 183 -15.77 2.87 14.25
CA TRP A 183 -15.31 2.02 13.14
C TRP A 183 -13.98 1.31 13.44
N PHE A 184 -13.08 1.90 14.24
CA PHE A 184 -11.92 1.19 14.79
C PHE A 184 -12.36 0.06 15.72
N ALA A 185 -13.33 0.27 16.62
CA ALA A 185 -13.90 -0.80 17.43
C ALA A 185 -14.48 -1.95 16.57
N LYS A 186 -15.22 -1.63 15.50
CA LYS A 186 -15.72 -2.63 14.53
C LYS A 186 -14.60 -3.29 13.72
N ALA A 187 -13.43 -2.67 13.57
CA ALA A 187 -12.25 -3.28 12.94
C ALA A 187 -11.61 -4.30 13.90
N VAL A 188 -11.39 -3.92 15.17
CA VAL A 188 -10.91 -4.82 16.24
C VAL A 188 -11.79 -6.07 16.38
N GLU A 189 -13.12 -5.92 16.38
CA GLU A 189 -14.04 -7.07 16.42
C GLU A 189 -13.91 -8.04 15.23
N ALA A 190 -13.45 -7.54 14.08
CA ALA A 190 -13.25 -8.32 12.86
C ALA A 190 -11.84 -8.94 12.77
N ASP A 191 -10.85 -8.32 13.41
CA ASP A 191 -9.43 -8.62 13.29
C ASP A 191 -8.99 -9.73 14.25
N ARG A 192 -9.25 -10.98 13.85
CA ARG A 192 -9.04 -12.16 14.70
C ARG A 192 -7.60 -12.68 14.71
N ASP A 193 -6.82 -12.24 13.74
CA ASP A 193 -5.44 -12.61 13.48
C ASP A 193 -4.44 -11.49 13.80
N GLY A 194 -4.90 -10.30 14.18
CA GLY A 194 -4.04 -9.15 14.51
C GLY A 194 -3.37 -8.57 13.26
N SER A 195 -4.12 -8.54 12.15
CA SER A 195 -3.70 -8.02 10.85
C SER A 195 -3.66 -6.48 10.78
N THR A 196 -4.19 -5.80 11.80
CA THR A 196 -4.24 -4.33 11.92
C THR A 196 -3.89 -3.87 13.34
N ASP A 197 -3.36 -2.66 13.45
CA ASP A 197 -3.14 -1.91 14.70
C ASP A 197 -4.43 -1.27 15.24
N ALA A 198 -5.62 -1.72 14.80
CA ALA A 198 -6.91 -1.11 15.15
C ALA A 198 -7.16 -0.98 16.67
N SER A 199 -6.60 -1.89 17.46
CA SER A 199 -6.70 -1.89 18.93
C SER A 199 -5.88 -0.75 19.54
N ASP A 200 -4.70 -0.49 18.98
CA ASP A 200 -3.77 0.50 19.49
C ASP A 200 -4.27 1.90 19.12
N ARG A 201 -4.71 2.08 17.86
CA ARG A 201 -5.38 3.29 17.37
C ARG A 201 -6.63 3.64 18.18
N LEU A 202 -7.41 2.63 18.61
CA LEU A 202 -8.57 2.86 19.47
C LEU A 202 -8.17 3.30 20.89
N ALA A 203 -7.11 2.72 21.46
CA ALA A 203 -6.59 3.09 22.77
C ALA A 203 -6.01 4.52 22.78
N GLU A 204 -5.27 4.91 21.74
CA GLU A 204 -4.80 6.29 21.51
C GLU A 204 -5.98 7.28 21.54
N MET A 205 -7.07 6.97 20.81
CA MET A 205 -8.27 7.80 20.73
C MET A 205 -9.09 7.90 22.03
N ASP A 206 -8.85 6.99 22.98
CA ASP A 206 -9.43 7.00 24.32
C ASP A 206 -8.45 7.53 25.39
N GLY A 207 -7.27 8.01 24.98
CA GLY A 207 -6.27 8.65 25.84
C GLY A 207 -5.40 7.67 26.62
N VAL A 208 -5.22 6.44 26.12
CA VAL A 208 -4.35 5.41 26.70
C VAL A 208 -3.07 5.31 25.85
N GLU A 209 -1.97 5.85 26.38
CA GLU A 209 -0.65 5.69 25.76
C GLU A 209 0.00 4.37 26.20
N PHE A 210 0.43 3.56 25.24
CA PHE A 210 1.23 2.37 25.50
C PHE A 210 2.71 2.75 25.61
N VAL A 211 3.22 2.84 26.84
CA VAL A 211 4.67 2.87 27.09
C VAL A 211 5.27 1.49 26.81
N ASP A 212 6.31 1.42 25.98
CA ASP A 212 7.03 0.17 25.75
C ASP A 212 7.78 -0.21 27.04
N ALA A 213 7.40 -1.33 27.64
CA ALA A 213 7.98 -1.83 28.88
C ALA A 213 9.45 -2.29 28.71
N LEU A 214 9.99 -2.31 27.49
CA LEU A 214 11.40 -2.56 27.20
C LEU A 214 12.26 -1.30 27.19
N ASP A 215 11.66 -0.10 27.16
CA ASP A 215 12.38 1.17 27.23
C ASP A 215 12.49 1.66 28.69
N GLU A 216 13.22 0.90 29.52
CA GLU A 216 13.44 1.17 30.96
C GLU A 216 14.24 2.48 31.24
N HIS A 217 14.37 3.39 30.27
CA HIS A 217 15.25 4.56 30.35
C HIS A 217 14.57 5.93 30.51
N GLU A 218 13.24 6.05 30.35
CA GLU A 218 12.47 7.28 30.66
C GLU A 218 11.58 7.08 31.91
N GLY A 219 12.25 6.85 33.05
CA GLY A 219 11.63 6.55 34.34
C GLY A 219 11.90 7.57 35.47
N GLU A 220 12.34 8.79 35.17
CA GLU A 220 12.50 9.87 36.17
C GLU A 220 11.82 11.17 35.70
N GLY A 221 10.51 11.29 35.96
CA GLY A 221 9.63 12.40 35.54
C GLY A 221 8.65 12.83 36.63
N ASP A 222 9.21 13.31 37.75
CA ASP A 222 8.59 13.91 38.94
C ASP A 222 7.05 14.15 38.96
N SER A 223 6.33 13.31 39.71
CA SER A 223 4.94 13.56 40.11
C SER A 223 4.89 14.30 41.46
N ALA A 224 5.09 15.62 41.45
CA ALA A 224 4.99 16.45 42.65
C ALA A 224 4.25 17.80 42.47
N ASP A 225 3.07 17.82 43.09
CA ASP A 225 2.43 18.97 43.76
C ASP A 225 1.64 20.02 42.95
N ALA A 226 0.66 20.62 43.63
CA ALA A 226 -0.38 21.46 43.04
C ALA A 226 -0.59 22.77 43.82
N LYS A 227 -0.60 23.87 43.06
CA LYS A 227 -1.11 25.22 43.40
C LYS A 227 -0.36 26.05 44.46
N ALA A 228 0.18 27.18 43.97
CA ALA A 228 -0.19 28.49 44.51
C ALA A 228 -0.16 29.54 43.38
N VAL A 229 -0.95 30.60 43.50
CA VAL A 229 -0.96 31.77 42.61
C VAL A 229 -0.76 33.00 43.47
N ASP A 230 0.23 33.85 43.17
CA ASP A 230 0.03 35.30 43.21
C ASP A 230 1.10 36.06 42.40
N VAL A 231 0.86 37.35 42.19
CA VAL A 231 1.48 38.23 41.17
C VAL A 231 2.39 39.27 41.80
N GLU A 232 3.50 39.67 41.14
CA GLU A 232 3.81 41.08 40.78
C GLU A 232 5.15 41.24 40.04
N LEU A 233 5.27 42.34 39.30
CA LEU A 233 6.41 42.72 38.46
C LEU A 233 7.49 43.43 39.28
N ASP A 234 8.76 43.40 38.84
CA ASP A 234 9.32 44.59 38.17
C ASP A 234 10.57 44.30 37.34
N VAL A 235 10.91 45.26 36.48
CA VAL A 235 11.97 45.19 35.46
C VAL A 235 13.30 45.68 36.03
N ASP A 236 14.42 45.07 35.66
CA ASP A 236 15.61 45.86 35.31
C ASP A 236 16.54 45.17 34.31
N THR A 237 17.10 45.97 33.43
CA THR A 237 18.00 45.56 32.34
C THR A 237 19.46 45.57 32.77
N ASP A 238 20.26 44.63 32.27
CA ASP A 238 21.52 45.04 31.64
C ASP A 238 21.91 44.10 30.49
N ALA A 239 22.64 44.64 29.52
CA ALA A 239 23.19 43.91 28.40
C ALA A 239 24.66 43.54 28.67
N GLU A 240 25.16 42.51 28.00
CA GLU A 240 26.54 42.49 27.47
C GLU A 240 26.57 41.51 26.29
N ALA A 241 27.28 41.88 25.22
CA ALA A 241 27.35 41.13 23.98
C ALA A 241 28.63 40.28 23.91
N SER A 242 28.61 39.16 23.18
CA SER A 242 29.85 38.48 22.77
C SER A 242 29.72 37.78 21.42
N GLU A 243 30.38 38.36 20.41
CA GLU A 243 30.77 37.76 19.13
C GLU A 243 31.96 36.78 19.33
N VAL A 244 32.38 35.85 18.45
CA VAL A 244 32.12 35.39 17.06
C VAL A 244 32.76 33.96 16.95
N PRO A 245 32.90 33.25 15.79
CA PRO A 245 32.12 33.16 14.53
C PRO A 245 31.90 31.71 14.00
N GLY A 246 30.89 31.55 13.16
CA GLY A 246 30.94 30.88 11.83
C GLY A 246 31.56 29.49 11.59
N ALA A 247 30.75 28.56 11.06
CA ALA A 247 31.21 27.46 10.20
C ALA A 247 30.24 27.20 9.03
N LYS A 248 30.80 27.26 7.81
CA LYS A 248 30.16 27.11 6.49
C LYS A 248 29.34 25.83 6.26
N ALA A 249 28.24 25.98 5.51
CA ALA A 249 27.71 24.92 4.65
C ALA A 249 28.54 24.76 3.36
N PRO A 250 28.35 23.66 2.62
CA PRO A 250 28.37 23.72 1.16
C PRO A 250 27.08 23.16 0.55
N GLU A 251 26.54 23.90 -0.42
CA GLU A 251 25.60 23.40 -1.41
C GLU A 251 26.34 22.53 -2.44
N ALA A 252 25.62 21.61 -3.08
CA ALA A 252 26.10 20.89 -4.27
C ALA A 252 24.93 20.63 -5.22
N GLU A 253 24.74 21.59 -6.12
CA GLU A 253 24.39 21.52 -7.56
C GLU A 253 23.53 20.36 -8.12
N ALA A 254 22.78 20.74 -9.16
CA ALA A 254 21.76 19.93 -9.82
C ALA A 254 22.27 19.19 -11.09
N ASP A 255 21.28 18.69 -11.83
CA ASP A 255 21.29 18.37 -13.28
C ASP A 255 21.70 16.94 -13.70
N ASP A 256 20.70 16.18 -14.16
CA ASP A 256 20.77 15.57 -15.49
C ASP A 256 19.35 15.41 -16.08
N SER A 257 19.10 16.10 -17.18
CA SER A 257 17.87 16.02 -17.98
C SER A 257 17.96 14.90 -19.02
N ALA A 258 16.91 14.09 -19.16
CA ALA A 258 16.77 13.19 -20.30
C ALA A 258 15.35 13.26 -20.89
N ASP A 259 15.25 13.84 -22.08
CA ASP A 259 14.13 13.67 -23.00
C ASP A 259 13.87 12.17 -23.28
N ASP A 260 12.60 11.82 -23.50
CA ASP A 260 12.25 10.73 -24.41
C ASP A 260 10.96 11.08 -25.16
N ASP A 261 11.13 11.72 -26.32
CA ASP A 261 10.09 11.94 -27.34
C ASP A 261 9.55 10.59 -27.84
N LEU A 262 8.28 10.23 -27.58
CA LEU A 262 7.60 9.19 -28.37
C LEU A 262 6.12 9.47 -28.70
N VAL A 263 5.95 10.25 -29.77
CA VAL A 263 5.01 10.07 -30.91
C VAL A 263 3.49 9.96 -30.63
N ASP A 264 2.74 10.98 -31.07
CA ASP A 264 1.32 10.88 -31.42
C ASP A 264 1.10 10.01 -32.68
N ASP A 265 0.21 9.02 -32.61
CA ASP A 265 -0.27 8.26 -33.79
C ASP A 265 -1.71 8.66 -34.13
N GLU A 266 -1.86 9.71 -34.94
CA GLU A 266 -3.15 10.10 -35.53
C GLU A 266 -3.54 9.14 -36.67
N GLY A 267 -4.38 8.15 -36.35
CA GLY A 267 -5.01 7.27 -37.34
C GLY A 267 -6.31 7.84 -37.92
N ASP A 268 -6.23 8.82 -38.83
CA ASP A 268 -7.37 9.29 -39.64
C ASP A 268 -7.49 8.49 -40.96
N THR A 269 -8.69 8.50 -41.56
CA THR A 269 -9.06 7.99 -42.91
C THR A 269 -9.04 6.46 -43.10
N GLU A 270 -9.93 5.83 -43.87
CA GLU A 270 -11.11 6.32 -44.59
C GLU A 270 -12.11 5.18 -44.88
N ARG A 271 -13.40 5.54 -44.98
CA ARG A 271 -14.33 5.17 -46.07
C ARG A 271 -14.41 3.69 -46.55
N ASP A 272 -15.62 3.12 -46.41
CA ASP A 272 -16.18 2.40 -47.55
C ASP A 272 -17.70 2.59 -47.66
N GLU A 273 -18.16 2.85 -48.89
CA GLU A 273 -19.56 3.11 -49.24
C GLU A 273 -20.23 1.86 -49.84
N GLN A 274 -21.56 1.90 -49.92
CA GLN A 274 -22.38 1.15 -50.89
C GLN A 274 -22.62 -0.37 -50.69
N ARG A 275 -23.83 -0.70 -50.25
CA ARG A 275 -24.80 -1.57 -50.97
C ARG A 275 -26.18 -1.47 -50.30
N ASP A 276 -27.16 -0.78 -50.88
CA ASP A 276 -28.06 -1.20 -51.98
C ASP A 276 -28.86 -2.50 -51.70
N LYS A 277 -30.21 -2.35 -51.70
CA LYS A 277 -31.28 -3.38 -51.82
C LYS A 277 -31.61 -4.18 -50.55
N ASP A 278 -32.87 -4.42 -50.18
CA ASP A 278 -34.20 -4.11 -50.79
C ASP A 278 -35.18 -3.57 -49.74
#